data_AF-A0A0D2LSG1-F1
#
_entry.id   AF-A0A0D2LSG1-F1
#
_cell.length_a   1.000
_cell.length_b   1.000
_cell.length_c   1.000
_cell.angle_alpha   90.00
_cell.angle_beta   90.00
_cell.angle_gamma   90.00
#
_symmetry.space_group_name_H-M   'P 1'
#
loop_
_entity.id
_entity.type
_entity.pdbx_description
1 polymer ?
#
loop_
_entity_poly.entity_id
_entity_poly.type
_entity_poly.pdbx_seq_one_letter_code
_entity_poly.pdbx_strand_id
1 'polypeptide(L)'
;MDFLMERLKLSPQRAHAIVARQPNLLTLLPKPLVERRLASLGRALSLPSADAAAAAAARAPAVLLEPPDLIEAQIANLGRIVGVPAPEAAAMAAQQPSLLLLPPQVMRARLEALAAALKADVEDARLAVVKRPALLSAPPSVLRKAAEEAGVP
;
A
#
# COMPACT_ATOMS: atom_id res chain seq x y z
N MET A 1 -5.33 -14.70 -18.59
CA MET A 1 -4.73 -13.34 -18.46
C MET A 1 -5.81 -12.28 -18.61
N ASP A 2 -6.66 -12.40 -19.63
CA ASP A 2 -7.72 -11.47 -20.00
C ASP A 2 -8.63 -11.06 -18.83
N PHE A 3 -9.10 -12.04 -18.03
CA PHE A 3 -9.97 -11.75 -16.89
C PHE A 3 -9.32 -10.78 -15.87
N LEU A 4 -8.06 -11.01 -15.47
CA LEU A 4 -7.39 -10.12 -14.51
C LEU A 4 -7.14 -8.73 -15.11
N MET A 5 -6.79 -8.68 -16.39
CA MET A 5 -6.57 -7.42 -17.10
C MET A 5 -7.86 -6.61 -17.20
N GLU A 6 -8.97 -7.25 -17.58
CA GLU A 6 -10.29 -6.65 -17.66
C GLU A 6 -10.75 -6.18 -16.28
N ARG A 7 -10.66 -7.05 -15.27
CA ARG A 7 -11.16 -6.76 -13.93
C ARG A 7 -10.41 -5.63 -13.24
N LEU A 8 -9.09 -5.59 -13.40
CA LEU A 8 -8.22 -4.54 -12.85
C LEU A 8 -8.04 -3.34 -13.80
N LYS A 9 -8.68 -3.36 -14.97
CA LYS A 9 -8.55 -2.33 -16.03
C LYS A 9 -7.09 -2.03 -16.38
N LEU A 10 -6.26 -3.07 -16.47
CA LEU A 10 -4.82 -2.97 -16.77
C LEU A 10 -4.57 -2.94 -18.28
N SER A 11 -3.67 -2.06 -18.73
CA SER A 11 -3.17 -2.13 -20.10
C SER A 11 -2.31 -3.39 -20.31
N PRO A 12 -2.18 -3.90 -21.55
CA PRO A 12 -1.33 -5.06 -21.85
C PRO A 12 0.12 -4.88 -21.39
N GLN A 13 0.72 -3.70 -21.58
CA GLN A 13 2.09 -3.44 -21.14
C GLN A 13 2.22 -3.52 -19.62
N ARG A 14 1.24 -2.96 -18.88
CA ARG A 14 1.23 -2.96 -17.42
C ARG A 14 0.98 -4.36 -16.87
N ALA A 15 0.08 -5.11 -17.49
CA ALA A 15 -0.15 -6.51 -17.16
C ALA A 15 1.13 -7.34 -17.32
N HIS A 16 1.82 -7.24 -18.45
CA HIS A 16 3.10 -7.93 -18.65
C HIS A 16 4.14 -7.54 -17.60
N ALA A 17 4.28 -6.25 -17.27
CA ALA A 17 5.23 -5.80 -16.25
C ALA A 17 4.91 -6.35 -14.85
N ILE A 18 3.62 -6.43 -14.49
CA ILE A 18 3.16 -7.03 -13.23
C ILE A 18 3.50 -8.52 -13.19
N VAL A 19 3.18 -9.24 -14.26
CA VAL A 19 3.44 -10.68 -14.39
C VAL A 19 4.93 -10.98 -14.32
N ALA A 20 5.75 -10.21 -15.02
CA ALA A 20 7.21 -10.39 -15.00
C ALA A 20 7.80 -10.25 -13.59
N ARG A 21 7.20 -9.38 -12.75
CA ARG A 21 7.62 -9.19 -11.36
C ARG A 21 6.98 -10.18 -10.41
N GLN A 22 5.79 -10.68 -10.74
CA GLN A 22 4.94 -11.47 -9.87
C GLN A 22 4.20 -12.54 -10.69
N PRO A 23 4.89 -13.59 -11.17
CA PRO A 23 4.29 -14.61 -12.04
C PRO A 23 3.15 -15.36 -11.35
N ASN A 24 3.21 -15.44 -10.02
CA ASN A 24 2.21 -16.07 -9.15
C ASN A 24 0.79 -15.47 -9.27
N LEU A 25 0.67 -14.19 -9.68
CA LEU A 25 -0.63 -13.58 -9.95
C LEU A 25 -1.39 -14.29 -11.07
N LEU A 26 -0.69 -14.92 -12.03
CA LEU A 26 -1.31 -15.65 -13.14
C LEU A 26 -1.59 -17.11 -12.81
N THR A 27 -0.74 -17.72 -11.99
CA THR A 27 -0.78 -19.16 -11.76
C THR A 27 -1.59 -19.55 -10.53
N LEU A 28 -1.74 -18.66 -9.55
CA LEU A 28 -2.31 -19.01 -8.24
C LEU A 28 -3.72 -18.46 -7.97
N LEU A 29 -4.24 -17.55 -8.79
CA LEU A 29 -5.53 -16.90 -8.50
C LEU A 29 -6.61 -17.23 -9.54
N PRO A 30 -7.40 -18.30 -9.33
CA PRO A 30 -8.62 -18.53 -10.07
C PRO A 30 -9.58 -17.33 -9.96
N LYS A 31 -10.39 -17.09 -11.01
CA LYS A 31 -11.38 -16.00 -11.05
C LYS A 31 -12.23 -15.88 -9.76
N PRO A 32 -12.82 -16.97 -9.20
CA PRO A 32 -13.60 -16.86 -7.97
C PRO A 32 -12.78 -16.38 -6.76
N LEU A 33 -11.50 -16.72 -6.70
CA LEU A 33 -10.62 -16.28 -5.62
C LEU A 33 -10.30 -14.80 -5.76
N VAL A 34 -10.01 -14.31 -6.97
CA VAL A 34 -9.78 -12.88 -7.23
C VAL A 34 -10.96 -12.02 -6.77
N GLU A 35 -12.19 -12.40 -7.12
CA GLU A 35 -13.38 -11.63 -6.71
C GLU A 35 -13.57 -11.64 -5.18
N ARG A 36 -13.32 -12.79 -4.53
CA ARG A 36 -13.34 -12.87 -3.05
C ARG A 36 -12.26 -12.00 -2.41
N ARG A 37 -11.06 -11.96 -2.99
CA ARG A 37 -9.94 -11.10 -2.53
C ARG A 37 -10.28 -9.63 -2.69
N LEU A 38 -10.82 -9.23 -3.84
CA LEU A 38 -11.27 -7.86 -4.10
C LEU A 38 -12.39 -7.43 -3.15
N ALA A 39 -13.39 -8.29 -2.91
CA ALA A 39 -14.46 -8.01 -1.97
C ALA A 39 -13.92 -7.84 -0.53
N SER A 40 -12.97 -8.69 -0.13
CA SER A 40 -12.38 -8.62 1.21
C SER A 40 -11.48 -7.39 1.37
N LEU A 41 -10.67 -7.06 0.38
CA LEU A 41 -9.89 -5.83 0.32
C LEU A 41 -10.80 -4.60 0.39
N GLY A 42 -11.91 -4.60 -0.36
CA GLY A 42 -12.90 -3.54 -0.35
C GLY A 42 -13.50 -3.30 1.04
N ARG A 43 -13.86 -4.37 1.76
CA ARG A 43 -14.35 -4.27 3.14
C ARG A 43 -13.26 -3.79 4.10
N ALA A 44 -12.06 -4.36 4.05
CA ALA A 44 -10.96 -4.01 4.95
C ALA A 44 -10.55 -2.53 4.80
N LEU A 45 -10.61 -2.01 3.57
CA LEU A 45 -10.26 -0.62 3.25
C LEU A 45 -11.48 0.34 3.25
N SER A 46 -12.67 -0.13 3.63
CA SER A 46 -13.92 0.64 3.60
C SER A 46 -14.18 1.32 2.25
N LEU A 47 -13.86 0.64 1.14
CA LEU A 47 -14.02 1.18 -0.20
C LEU A 47 -15.48 1.09 -0.66
N PRO A 48 -15.99 2.13 -1.35
CA PRO A 48 -17.41 2.26 -1.66
C PRO A 48 -17.90 1.28 -2.74
N SER A 49 -17.00 0.65 -3.50
CA SER A 49 -17.37 -0.25 -4.58
C SER A 49 -16.29 -1.29 -4.88
N ALA A 50 -16.71 -2.36 -5.56
CA ALA A 50 -15.79 -3.38 -6.05
C ALA A 50 -14.81 -2.82 -7.11
N ASP A 51 -15.19 -1.75 -7.80
CA ASP A 51 -14.32 -1.05 -8.76
C ASP A 51 -13.26 -0.20 -8.06
N ALA A 52 -13.59 0.42 -6.94
CA ALA A 52 -12.59 1.10 -6.11
C ALA A 52 -11.57 0.10 -5.54
N ALA A 53 -12.02 -1.09 -5.12
CA ALA A 53 -11.13 -2.17 -4.69
C ALA A 53 -10.23 -2.66 -5.83
N ALA A 54 -10.78 -2.82 -7.04
CA ALA A 54 -10.00 -3.18 -8.22
C ALA A 54 -8.97 -2.09 -8.58
N ALA A 55 -9.33 -0.82 -8.50
CA ALA A 55 -8.40 0.30 -8.74
C ALA A 55 -7.28 0.36 -7.68
N ALA A 56 -7.57 0.05 -6.42
CA ALA A 56 -6.55 -0.09 -5.37
C ALA A 56 -5.62 -1.27 -5.68
N ALA A 57 -6.16 -2.43 -5.99
CA ALA A 57 -5.38 -3.62 -6.35
C ALA A 57 -4.54 -3.41 -7.62
N ALA A 58 -5.01 -2.66 -8.62
CA ALA A 58 -4.26 -2.32 -9.83
C ALA A 58 -3.00 -1.47 -9.55
N ARG A 59 -2.95 -0.76 -8.41
CA ARG A 59 -1.78 -0.01 -7.96
C ARG A 59 -0.79 -0.87 -7.17
N ALA A 60 -1.25 -1.91 -6.50
CA ALA A 60 -0.39 -2.90 -5.84
C ALA A 60 -0.95 -4.33 -5.98
N PRO A 61 -0.78 -5.00 -7.14
CA PRO A 61 -1.45 -6.28 -7.43
C PRO A 61 -1.15 -7.40 -6.44
N ALA A 62 0.03 -7.40 -5.83
CA ALA A 62 0.43 -8.37 -4.81
C ALA A 62 -0.52 -8.43 -3.60
N VAL A 63 -1.29 -7.38 -3.30
CA VAL A 63 -2.27 -7.41 -2.20
C VAL A 63 -3.34 -8.50 -2.40
N LEU A 64 -3.58 -8.94 -3.63
CA LEU A 64 -4.52 -10.02 -3.94
C LEU A 64 -3.95 -11.42 -3.62
N LEU A 65 -2.63 -11.54 -3.49
CA LEU A 65 -1.97 -12.77 -3.10
C LEU A 65 -2.02 -12.97 -1.57
N GLU A 66 -2.21 -11.89 -0.81
CA GLU A 66 -2.22 -11.95 0.64
C GLU A 66 -3.55 -12.47 1.23
N PRO A 67 -3.49 -13.29 2.30
CA PRO A 67 -4.64 -13.64 3.14
C PRO A 67 -5.41 -12.40 3.66
N PRO A 68 -6.76 -12.41 3.78
CA PRO A 68 -7.49 -11.20 4.15
C PRO A 68 -7.22 -10.80 5.60
N ASP A 69 -7.05 -11.79 6.47
CA ASP A 69 -6.61 -11.65 7.86
C ASP A 69 -5.25 -10.98 7.97
N LEU A 70 -4.32 -11.28 7.05
CA LEU A 70 -3.03 -10.59 7.00
C LEU A 70 -3.20 -9.13 6.59
N ILE A 71 -4.07 -8.83 5.62
CA ILE A 71 -4.38 -7.45 5.22
C ILE A 71 -4.95 -6.66 6.40
N GLU A 72 -5.90 -7.23 7.14
CA GLU A 72 -6.49 -6.61 8.33
C GLU A 72 -5.44 -6.39 9.42
N ALA A 73 -4.58 -7.38 9.68
CA ALA A 73 -3.47 -7.25 10.62
C ALA A 73 -2.50 -6.12 10.21
N GLN A 74 -2.25 -5.96 8.90
CA GLN A 74 -1.38 -4.93 8.36
C GLN A 74 -1.97 -3.53 8.47
N ILE A 75 -3.30 -3.38 8.32
CA ILE A 75 -3.99 -2.12 8.60
C ILE A 75 -3.87 -1.76 10.08
N ALA A 76 -4.05 -2.74 10.98
CA ALA A 76 -3.89 -2.51 12.42
C ALA A 76 -2.43 -2.17 12.79
N ASN A 77 -1.44 -2.82 12.16
CA ASN A 77 -0.03 -2.50 12.32
C ASN A 77 0.29 -1.08 11.85
N LEU A 78 -0.22 -0.68 10.69
CA LEU A 78 -0.07 0.67 10.16
C LEU A 78 -0.64 1.70 11.14
N GLY A 79 -1.87 1.47 11.64
CA GLY A 79 -2.49 2.35 12.64
C GLY A 79 -1.65 2.50 13.91
N ARG A 80 -1.13 1.39 14.46
CA ARG A 80 -0.26 1.43 15.66
C ARG A 80 1.07 2.14 15.42
N ILE A 81 1.66 2.00 14.23
CA ILE A 81 2.95 2.62 13.89
C ILE A 81 2.81 4.12 13.68
N VAL A 82 1.72 4.55 13.04
CA VAL A 82 1.47 5.95 12.72
C VAL A 82 0.72 6.68 13.84
N GLY A 83 0.10 5.95 14.77
CA GLY A 83 -0.64 6.52 15.91
C GLY A 83 -2.07 6.93 15.56
N VAL A 84 -2.72 6.23 14.63
CA VAL A 84 -4.08 6.53 14.16
C VAL A 84 -5.02 5.33 14.34
N PRO A 85 -6.35 5.56 14.52
CA PRO A 85 -7.31 4.47 14.62
C PRO A 85 -7.44 3.68 13.31
N ALA A 86 -7.94 2.44 13.41
CA ALA A 86 -8.01 1.52 12.28
C ALA A 86 -8.74 2.06 11.02
N PRO A 87 -9.86 2.81 11.12
CA PRO A 87 -10.52 3.40 9.94
C PRO A 87 -9.64 4.40 9.20
N GLU A 88 -8.83 5.17 9.92
CA GLU A 88 -7.91 6.14 9.32
C GLU A 88 -6.71 5.43 8.67
N ALA A 89 -6.16 4.41 9.33
CA ALA A 89 -5.14 3.55 8.73
C ALA A 89 -5.65 2.85 7.45
N ALA A 90 -6.90 2.40 7.45
CA ALA A 90 -7.55 1.84 6.27
C ALA A 90 -7.67 2.87 5.14
N ALA A 91 -8.04 4.12 5.45
CA ALA A 91 -8.06 5.20 4.47
C ALA A 91 -6.67 5.52 3.91
N MET A 92 -5.62 5.48 4.75
CA MET A 92 -4.24 5.63 4.30
C MET A 92 -3.80 4.49 3.37
N ALA A 93 -4.12 3.24 3.72
CA ALA A 93 -3.84 2.08 2.88
C ALA A 93 -4.66 2.09 1.58
N ALA A 94 -5.88 2.62 1.58
CA ALA A 94 -6.66 2.87 0.38
C ALA A 94 -5.98 3.88 -0.55
N GLN A 95 -5.35 4.92 0.01
CA GLN A 95 -4.56 5.88 -0.78
C GLN A 95 -3.26 5.27 -1.30
N GLN A 96 -2.59 4.43 -0.50
CA GLN A 96 -1.32 3.79 -0.86
C GLN A 96 -1.33 2.28 -0.55
N PRO A 97 -1.90 1.43 -1.44
CA PRO A 97 -2.09 0.00 -1.18
C PRO A 97 -0.80 -0.79 -0.96
N SER A 98 0.34 -0.32 -1.46
CA SER A 98 1.65 -0.96 -1.23
C SER A 98 2.07 -0.95 0.24
N LEU A 99 1.49 -0.10 1.09
CA LEU A 99 1.75 -0.12 2.53
C LEU A 99 1.36 -1.45 3.15
N LEU A 100 0.30 -2.11 2.65
CA LEU A 100 -0.15 -3.41 3.16
C LEU A 100 0.89 -4.52 2.96
N LEU A 101 1.83 -4.32 2.03
CA LEU A 101 2.88 -5.27 1.68
C LEU A 101 4.20 -4.99 2.41
N LEU A 102 4.29 -3.90 3.20
CA LEU A 102 5.51 -3.57 3.94
C LEU A 102 5.52 -4.28 5.29
N PRO A 103 6.61 -4.98 5.67
CA PRO A 103 6.72 -5.50 7.02
C PRO A 103 6.68 -4.37 8.07
N PRO A 104 6.03 -4.57 9.23
CA PRO A 104 5.90 -3.52 10.26
C PRO A 104 7.23 -2.88 10.69
N GLN A 105 8.30 -3.68 10.81
CA GLN A 105 9.64 -3.20 11.13
C GLN A 105 10.22 -2.27 10.06
N VAL A 106 9.91 -2.53 8.78
CA VAL A 106 10.33 -1.67 7.66
C VAL A 106 9.57 -0.35 7.69
N MET A 107 8.27 -0.37 8.01
CA MET A 107 7.49 0.85 8.18
C MET A 107 8.06 1.75 9.30
N ARG A 108 8.39 1.16 10.46
CA ARG A 108 9.02 1.91 11.58
C ARG A 108 10.36 2.52 11.18
N ALA A 109 11.25 1.73 10.58
CA ALA A 109 12.55 2.23 10.13
C ALA A 109 12.41 3.37 9.10
N ARG A 110 11.40 3.31 8.21
CA ARG A 110 11.12 4.39 7.26
C ARG A 110 10.56 5.63 7.92
N LEU A 111 9.71 5.48 8.93
CA LEU A 111 9.19 6.59 9.73
C LEU A 111 10.33 7.30 10.49
N GLU A 112 11.22 6.54 11.13
CA GLU A 112 12.40 7.07 11.81
C GLU A 112 13.36 7.78 10.84
N ALA A 113 13.61 7.17 9.68
CA ALA A 113 14.43 7.78 8.63
C ALA A 113 13.79 9.06 8.07
N LEU A 114 12.46 9.11 7.97
CA LEU A 114 11.73 10.31 7.57
C LEU A 114 11.88 11.42 8.62
N ALA A 115 11.71 11.11 9.90
CA ALA A 115 11.92 12.07 10.99
C ALA A 115 13.34 12.65 10.95
N ALA A 116 14.35 11.79 10.80
CA ALA A 116 15.74 12.20 10.66
C ALA A 116 15.99 13.07 9.42
N ALA A 117 15.40 12.71 8.27
CA ALA A 117 15.54 13.47 7.02
C ALA A 117 14.86 14.85 7.10
N LEU A 118 13.77 14.96 7.86
CA LEU A 118 13.05 16.22 8.07
C LEU A 118 13.60 17.03 9.25
N LYS A 119 14.61 16.51 9.97
CA LYS A 119 15.10 17.04 11.25
C LYS A 119 13.98 17.39 12.23
N ALA A 120 12.94 16.55 12.23
CA ALA A 120 11.78 16.69 13.08
C ALA A 120 11.72 15.52 14.07
N ASP A 121 10.85 15.61 15.06
CA ASP A 121 10.57 14.47 15.91
C ASP A 121 9.72 13.42 15.16
N VAL A 122 9.57 12.25 15.78
CA VAL A 122 8.82 11.14 15.18
C VAL A 122 7.33 11.44 15.09
N GLU A 123 6.77 12.29 15.96
CA GLU A 123 5.34 12.63 15.94
C GLU A 123 5.01 13.57 14.77
N ASP A 124 5.87 14.55 14.48
CA ASP A 124 5.77 15.39 13.28
C ASP A 124 5.87 14.55 12.00
N ALA A 125 6.78 13.57 11.97
CA ALA A 125 6.89 12.63 10.86
C ALA A 125 5.63 11.78 10.69
N ARG A 126 4.99 11.35 11.80
CA ARG A 126 3.69 10.64 11.75
C ARG A 126 2.61 11.52 11.15
N LEU A 127 2.48 12.76 11.59
CA LEU A 127 1.52 13.72 11.03
C LEU A 127 1.74 13.93 9.52
N ALA A 128 3.00 14.02 9.08
CA ALA A 128 3.32 14.11 7.66
C ALA A 128 2.89 12.86 6.89
N VAL A 129 3.10 11.67 7.45
CA VAL A 129 2.70 10.39 6.86
C VAL A 129 1.19 10.23 6.80
N VAL A 130 0.44 10.64 7.82
CA VAL A 130 -1.04 10.64 7.80
C VAL A 130 -1.55 11.48 6.62
N LYS A 131 -0.98 12.67 6.43
CA LYS A 131 -1.33 13.57 5.32
C LYS A 131 -0.86 13.04 3.96
N ARG A 132 0.26 12.31 3.92
CA ARG A 132 0.88 11.80 2.69
C ARG A 132 1.42 10.37 2.89
N PRO A 133 0.55 9.33 2.81
CA PRO A 133 0.94 7.94 3.09
C PRO A 133 2.04 7.39 2.18
N ALA A 134 2.19 7.98 0.98
CA ALA A 134 3.25 7.65 0.03
C ALA A 134 4.68 7.84 0.60
N LEU A 135 4.85 8.71 1.61
CA LEU A 135 6.15 8.92 2.27
C LEU A 135 6.71 7.63 2.88
N LEU A 136 5.86 6.76 3.43
CA LEU A 136 6.28 5.45 3.94
C LEU A 136 6.57 4.42 2.84
N SER A 137 6.16 4.67 1.60
CA SER A 137 6.44 3.77 0.47
C SER A 137 7.78 4.07 -0.20
N ALA A 138 8.36 5.25 0.00
CA ALA A 138 9.66 5.63 -0.54
C ALA A 138 10.82 4.99 0.26
N PRO A 139 11.92 4.58 -0.41
CA PRO A 139 13.15 4.21 0.27
C PRO A 139 13.75 5.41 1.04
N PRO A 140 14.44 5.18 2.18
CA PRO A 140 15.10 6.25 2.95
C PRO A 140 16.07 7.13 2.14
N SER A 141 16.73 6.57 1.12
CA SER A 141 17.62 7.34 0.23
C SER A 141 16.87 8.37 -0.61
N VAL A 142 15.66 8.04 -1.06
CA VAL A 142 14.82 8.94 -1.86
C VAL A 142 14.29 10.07 -1.00
N LEU A 143 13.87 9.77 0.23
CA LEU A 143 13.37 10.76 1.18
C LEU A 143 14.45 11.78 1.57
N ARG A 144 15.67 11.32 1.85
CA ARG A 144 16.80 12.21 2.14
C ARG A 144 17.10 13.15 0.98
N LYS A 145 17.22 12.61 -0.23
CA LYS A 145 17.48 13.41 -1.43
C LYS A 145 16.38 14.46 -1.65
N ALA A 146 15.11 14.10 -1.48
CA ALA A 146 14.00 15.03 -1.62
C ALA A 146 13.99 16.13 -0.53
N ALA A 147 14.41 15.81 0.69
CA ALA A 147 14.53 16.78 1.78
C ALA A 147 15.68 17.78 1.51
N GLU A 148 16.83 17.28 1.05
CA GLU A 148 17.98 18.10 0.62
C GLU A 148 17.58 19.05 -0.53
N GLU A 149 16.89 18.55 -1.55
CA GLU A 149 16.41 19.35 -2.68
C GLU A 149 15.35 20.38 -2.28
N ALA A 150 14.55 20.10 -1.25
CA ALA A 150 13.52 21.01 -0.75
C ALA A 150 14.06 22.09 0.19
N GLY A 151 15.36 22.09 0.49
CA GLY A 151 15.97 23.04 1.43
C GLY A 151 15.44 22.90 2.85
N VAL A 152 14.91 21.72 3.21
CA VAL A 152 14.63 21.39 4.60
C VAL A 152 16.01 21.24 5.26
N PRO A 153 16.36 22.10 6.23
CA PRO A 153 17.73 22.25 6.69
C PRO A 153 18.33 20.94 7.17
#